data_AF-A0A954F3L9-F1
#
_entry.id   AF-A0A954F3L9-F1
#
_cell.length_a   1.000
_cell.length_b   1.000
_cell.length_c   1.000
_cell.angle_alpha   90.00
_cell.angle_beta   90.00
_cell.angle_gamma   90.00
#
_symmetry.space_group_name_H-M   'P 1'
#
loop_
_entity.id
_entity.type
_entity.pdbx_description
1 polymer ?
#
loop_
_entity_poly.entity_id
_entity_poly.type
_entity_poly.pdbx_seq_one_letter_code
_entity_poly.pdbx_strand_id
1 'polypeptide(L)' 'MGLALEEARRAQAIDEVPIGAVLVLDGQVLARGHNQTRWRR' A
#
# COMPACT_ATOMS: atom_id res chain seq x y z
N MET A 1 0.56 11.81 2.60
CA MET A 1 1.52 10.84 2.02
C MET A 1 2.08 9.80 3.01
N GLY A 2 2.15 10.03 4.32
CA GLY A 2 2.70 9.05 5.28
C GLY A 2 2.07 7.64 5.20
N LEU A 3 0.74 7.58 5.07
CA LEU A 3 -0.01 6.31 4.93
C LEU A 3 0.43 5.45 3.75
N ALA A 4 0.73 6.06 2.60
CA ALA A 4 1.21 5.31 1.43
C ALA A 4 2.63 4.75 1.65
N LEU A 5 3.49 5.49 2.36
CA LEU A 5 4.83 5.02 2.72
C LEU A 5 4.82 3.91 3.78
N GLU A 6 3.81 3.90 4.66
CA GLU A 6 3.59 2.78 5.59
C GLU A 6 3.19 1.50 4.84
N GLU A 7 2.29 1.61 3.87
CA GLU A 7 1.92 0.48 3.01
C GLU A 7 3.12 -0.02 2.18
N ALA A 8 3.93 0.88 1.62
CA ALA A 8 5.15 0.48 0.91
C ALA A 8 6.13 -0.31 1.80
N ARG A 9 6.28 0.10 3.07
CA ARG A 9 7.07 -0.64 4.07
C ARG A 9 6.47 -2.02 4.40
N ARG A 10 5.15 -2.16 4.36
CA ARG A 10 4.47 -3.46 4.55
C ARG A 10 4.73 -4.41 3.38
N ALA A 11 4.67 -3.93 2.13
CA ALA A 11 5.08 -4.72 0.96
C ALA A 11 6.54 -5.19 1.09
N GLN A 12 7.44 -4.30 1.49
CA GLN A 12 8.84 -4.67 1.70
C GLN A 12 9.00 -5.78 2.75
N ALA A 13 8.23 -5.74 3.83
CA ALA A 13 8.29 -6.72 4.91
C ALA A 13 7.84 -8.13 4.49
N ILE A 14 7.07 -8.25 3.40
CA ILE A 14 6.62 -9.53 2.83
C ILE A 14 7.36 -9.92 1.54
N ASP A 15 8.56 -9.34 1.32
CA ASP A 15 9.41 -9.57 0.16
C ASP A 15 8.75 -9.25 -1.20
N GLU A 16 7.85 -8.26 -1.19
CA GLU A 16 7.24 -7.68 -2.38
C GLU A 16 7.92 -6.36 -2.76
N VAL A 17 7.73 -5.93 -4.02
CA VAL A 17 8.20 -4.61 -4.48
C VAL A 17 7.55 -3.52 -3.61
N PRO A 18 8.31 -2.58 -3.02
CA PRO A 18 7.83 -1.66 -1.98
C PRO A 18 6.99 -0.52 -2.56
N ILE A 19 5.76 -0.85 -2.97
CA ILE A 19 4.79 0.09 -3.52
C ILE A 19 3.60 0.13 -2.58
N GLY A 20 3.20 1.34 -2.19
CA GLY A 20 2.00 1.61 -1.39
C GLY A 20 1.13 2.66 -2.04
N ALA A 21 -0.18 2.52 -1.90
CA ALA A 21 -1.18 3.40 -2.47
C ALA A 21 -2.30 3.71 -1.47
N VAL A 22 -2.89 4.90 -1.59
CA VAL A 22 -4.04 5.34 -0.81
C VAL A 22 -5.08 5.99 -1.72
N LEU A 23 -6.35 5.66 -1.51
CA LEU A 23 -7.49 6.28 -2.19
C LEU A 23 -8.11 7.31 -1.25
N VAL A 24 -8.18 8.56 -1.71
CA VAL A 24 -8.74 9.67 -0.94
C VAL A 24 -9.87 10.29 -1.75
N LEU A 25 -11.00 10.52 -1.09
CA LEU A 25 -12.14 11.27 -1.61
C LEU A 25 -12.54 12.30 -0.55
N ASP A 26 -12.67 13.56 -0.94
CA ASP A 26 -13.09 14.66 -0.06
C ASP A 26 -12.30 14.75 1.26
N GLY A 27 -10.98 14.50 1.19
CA GLY A 27 -10.09 14.53 2.35
C GLY A 27 -10.19 13.30 3.26
N GLN A 28 -11.06 12.34 2.96
CA GLN A 28 -11.19 11.08 3.68
C GLN A 28 -10.49 9.93 2.97
N VAL A 29 -9.77 9.10 3.72
CA VAL A 29 -9.13 7.90 3.17
C VAL A 29 -10.17 6.80 3.05
N LEU A 30 -10.48 6.40 1.82
CA LEU A 30 -11.44 5.33 1.53
C LEU A 30 -10.79 3.95 1.48
N ALA A 31 -9.53 3.89 1.02
CA ALA A 31 -8.79 2.64 0.92
C ALA A 31 -7.28 2.86 1.00
N ARG A 32 -6.56 1.80 1.36
CA ARG A 32 -5.09 1.72 1.32
C ARG A 32 -4.67 0.32 0.93
N GLY A 33 -3.51 0.19 0.31
CA GLY A 33 -2.97 -1.10 -0.06
C GLY A 33 -1.53 -1.02 -0.50
N HIS A 34 -0.90 -2.19 -0.58
CA HIS A 34 0.47 -2.35 -1.05
C HIS A 34 0.54 -3.45 -2.12
N ASN A 35 1.65 -3.51 -2.84
CA ASN A 35 1.87 -4.52 -3.85
C ASN A 35 1.89 -5.94 -3.23
N GLN A 36 1.17 -6.88 -3.84
CA GLN A 36 0.99 -8.27 -3.40
C GLN A 36 0.94 -9.24 -4.60
N THR A 37 1.64 -8.90 -5.68
CA THR A 37 1.54 -9.59 -6.98
C THR A 37 1.98 -11.05 -6.91
N ARG A 38 2.99 -11.39 -6.11
CA ARG A 38 3.52 -12.76 -5.99
C ARG A 38 2.69 -13.63 -5.03
N TRP A 39 1.89 -13.00 -4.16
CA TRP A 39 1.05 -13.69 -3.17
C TRP A 39 -0.42 -13.87 -3.60
N ARG A 40 -0.88 -13.11 -4.61
CA ARG A 40 -2.19 -13.33 -5.25
C ARG A 40 -2.13 -14.51 -6.22
N ARG A 41 -2.21 -15.74 -5.70
CA ARG A 41 -2.60 -16.93 -6.46
C ARG A 41 -4.11 -17.11 -6.42
#